data_AF-A0A258ZI20-F1
#
_entry.id   AF-A0A258ZI20-F1
#
_cell.length_a   1.000
_cell.length_b   1.000
_cell.length_c   1.000
_cell.angle_alpha   90.00
_cell.angle_beta   90.00
_cell.angle_gamma   90.00
#
_symmetry.space_group_name_H-M   'P 1'
#
loop_
_entity.id
_entity.type
_entity.pdbx_description
1 polymer ?
#
loop_
_entity_poly.entity_id
_entity_poly.type
_entity_poly.pdbx_seq_one_letter_code
_entity_poly.pdbx_strand_id
1 'polypeptide(L)'
;MPDKVVNTTYDEGATTALDLLKQVSDVVTAKKGRFTFVRSIDGVEWNEQKFGWFYLMDGKSVKKMAENYVLKNEKSMMWVYKVEACY
;
A
#
# COMPACT_ATOMS: atom_id res chain seq x y z
N MET A 1 -0.92 -13.09 10.92
CA MET A 1 0.34 -12.39 11.23
C MET A 1 0.86 -11.77 9.93
N PRO A 2 1.54 -10.61 9.95
CA PRO A 2 2.09 -10.02 8.73
C PRO A 2 3.25 -10.87 8.18
N ASP A 3 3.31 -11.03 6.86
CA ASP A 3 4.38 -11.78 6.18
C ASP A 3 5.74 -11.05 6.22
N LYS A 4 5.69 -9.71 6.30
CA LYS A 4 6.87 -8.83 6.40
C LYS A 4 6.56 -7.66 7.34
N VAL A 5 7.52 -7.31 8.20
CA VAL A 5 7.46 -6.12 9.06
C VAL A 5 8.77 -5.36 8.91
N VAL A 6 8.67 -4.05 8.69
CA VAL A 6 9.81 -3.13 8.56
C VAL A 6 9.55 -1.90 9.43
N ASN A 7 10.58 -1.46 10.15
CA ASN A 7 10.56 -0.18 10.86
C ASN A 7 11.33 0.83 10.02
N THR A 8 10.69 1.95 9.69
CA THR A 8 11.31 3.04 8.93
C THR A 8 10.78 4.38 9.43
N THR A 9 11.52 5.44 9.13
CA THR A 9 11.09 6.83 9.31
C THR A 9 10.65 7.41 7.97
N TYR A 10 9.92 8.52 8.02
CA TYR A 10 9.47 9.28 6.85
C TYR A 10 9.47 10.78 7.16
N ASP A 11 9.48 11.62 6.13
CA ASP A 11 9.42 13.07 6.28
C ASP A 11 7.95 13.51 6.38
N GLU A 12 7.54 13.90 7.59
CA GLU A 12 6.17 14.34 7.87
C GLU A 12 5.75 15.50 6.95
N GLY A 13 4.59 15.38 6.32
CA GLY A 13 4.04 16.39 5.40
C GLY A 13 4.63 16.35 3.98
N ALA A 14 5.69 15.57 3.74
CA ALA A 14 6.33 15.45 2.43
C ALA A 14 6.19 14.04 1.82
N THR A 15 6.23 12.98 2.64
CA THR A 15 6.17 11.60 2.16
C THR A 15 4.72 11.13 2.01
N THR A 16 4.38 10.53 0.87
CA THR A 16 3.09 9.84 0.70
C THR A 16 3.16 8.38 1.14
N ALA A 17 2.01 7.75 1.38
CA ALA A 17 1.93 6.32 1.69
C ALA A 17 2.59 5.44 0.61
N LEU A 18 2.46 5.82 -0.67
CA LEU A 18 3.09 5.09 -1.76
C LEU A 18 4.61 5.29 -1.80
N ASP A 19 5.09 6.51 -1.50
CA ASP A 19 6.53 6.78 -1.43
C ASP A 19 7.17 5.98 -0.30
N LEU A 20 6.53 5.96 0.87
CA LEU A 20 7.02 5.18 2.01
C LEU A 20 7.07 3.68 1.70
N LEU A 21 6.07 3.15 0.99
CA LEU A 21 6.09 1.74 0.58
C LEU A 21 7.27 1.45 -0.37
N LYS A 22 7.48 2.31 -1.36
CA LYS A 22 8.60 2.19 -2.32
C LYS A 22 9.97 2.33 -1.67
N GLN A 23 10.07 3.01 -0.53
CA GLN A 23 11.31 3.11 0.23
C GLN A 23 11.72 1.78 0.87
N VAL A 24 10.77 0.91 1.21
CA VAL A 24 11.02 -0.31 2.00
C VAL A 24 10.75 -1.63 1.27
N SER A 25 10.17 -1.57 0.07
CA SER A 25 9.80 -2.73 -0.74
C SER A 25 9.95 -2.41 -2.22
N ASP A 26 10.14 -3.45 -3.02
CA ASP A 26 10.03 -3.34 -4.48
C ASP A 26 8.55 -3.28 -4.88
N VAL A 27 8.13 -2.19 -5.53
CA VAL A 27 6.72 -1.93 -5.82
C VAL A 27 6.52 -1.68 -7.30
N VAL A 28 5.75 -2.55 -7.94
CA VAL A 28 5.27 -2.33 -9.30
C VAL A 28 3.91 -1.65 -9.24
N THR A 29 3.77 -0.53 -9.94
CA THR A 29 2.51 0.22 -10.03
C THR A 29 1.99 0.31 -11.45
N ALA A 30 0.67 0.33 -11.62
CA ALA A 30 0.03 0.58 -12.90
C ALA A 30 -0.92 1.78 -12.79
N LYS A 31 -0.88 2.67 -13.79
CA LYS A 31 -1.84 3.76 -13.92
C LYS A 31 -3.09 3.28 -14.65
N LYS A 32 -4.26 3.62 -14.11
CA LYS A 32 -5.55 3.43 -14.78
C LYS A 32 -6.34 4.73 -14.68
N GLY A 33 -6.39 5.46 -15.80
CA GLY A 33 -6.88 6.84 -15.81
C GLY A 33 -6.03 7.73 -14.92
N ARG A 34 -6.67 8.44 -13.98
CA ARG A 34 -6.01 9.35 -13.03
C ARG A 34 -5.47 8.70 -11.76
N PHE A 35 -5.55 7.38 -11.64
CA PHE A 35 -5.27 6.66 -10.41
C PHE A 35 -4.09 5.71 -10.60
N THR A 36 -3.17 5.69 -9.63
CA THR A 36 -2.05 4.75 -9.56
C THR A 36 -2.38 3.60 -8.61
N PHE A 37 -2.42 2.37 -9.14
CA PHE A 37 -2.67 1.15 -8.39
C PHE A 37 -1.37 0.38 -8.14
N VAL A 38 -1.22 -0.18 -6.94
CA VAL A 38 -0.14 -1.12 -6.63
C VAL A 38 -0.49 -2.49 -7.21
N ARG A 39 0.36 -3.00 -8.10
CA ARG A 39 0.21 -4.30 -8.76
C ARG A 39 1.04 -5.39 -8.08
N SER A 40 2.22 -5.05 -7.59
CA SER A 40 3.10 -6.00 -6.90
C SER A 40 3.84 -5.33 -5.76
N ILE A 41 4.08 -6.09 -4.69
CA ILE A 41 4.96 -5.73 -3.57
C ILE A 41 5.91 -6.92 -3.36
N ASP A 42 7.21 -6.68 -3.44
CA ASP A 42 8.27 -7.69 -3.28
C ASP A 42 8.03 -8.96 -4.14
N GLY A 43 7.57 -8.76 -5.38
CA GLY A 43 7.29 -9.84 -6.34
C GLY A 43 5.93 -10.53 -6.16
N VAL A 44 5.15 -10.19 -5.12
CA VAL A 44 3.80 -10.73 -4.92
C VAL A 44 2.80 -9.93 -5.78
N GLU A 45 2.51 -10.47 -6.95
CA GLU A 45 1.60 -9.86 -7.92
C GLU A 45 0.12 -10.06 -7.55
N TRP A 46 -0.68 -9.03 -7.81
CA TRP A 46 -2.12 -9.18 -7.91
C TRP A 46 -2.43 -10.00 -9.18
N ASN A 47 -3.43 -10.88 -9.14
CA ASN A 47 -4.06 -11.41 -10.34
C ASN A 47 -5.39 -10.68 -10.63
N GLU A 48 -5.81 -10.58 -11.91
CA GLU A 48 -7.01 -9.81 -12.29
C GLU A 48 -8.34 -10.44 -11.84
N GLN A 49 -8.31 -11.67 -11.35
CA GLN A 49 -9.46 -12.40 -10.82
C GLN A 49 -9.67 -12.15 -9.31
N LYS A 50 -8.71 -11.52 -8.63
CA LYS A 50 -8.72 -11.26 -7.19
C LYS A 50 -8.74 -9.76 -6.91
N PHE A 51 -9.13 -9.42 -5.69
CA PHE A 51 -9.06 -8.05 -5.21
C PHE A 51 -7.59 -7.58 -5.16
N GLY A 52 -7.39 -6.27 -5.31
CA GLY A 52 -6.05 -5.68 -5.35
C GLY A 52 -5.38 -5.56 -3.98
N TRP A 53 -4.27 -4.83 -3.95
CA TRP A 53 -3.61 -4.41 -2.72
C TRP A 53 -4.38 -3.27 -2.04
N PHE A 54 -4.68 -3.45 -0.76
CA PHE A 54 -5.28 -2.43 0.10
C PHE A 54 -4.27 -2.00 1.15
N TYR A 55 -4.41 -0.77 1.64
CA TYR A 55 -3.59 -0.29 2.73
C TYR A 55 -4.45 0.30 3.84
N LEU A 56 -3.91 0.17 5.06
CA LEU A 56 -4.48 0.69 6.28
C LEU A 56 -3.46 1.61 6.92
N MET A 57 -3.96 2.69 7.53
CA MET A 57 -3.18 3.60 8.36
C MET A 57 -3.68 3.48 9.78
N ASP A 58 -2.78 3.19 10.72
CA ASP A 58 -3.10 2.97 12.14
C ASP A 58 -4.26 1.99 12.35
N GLY A 59 -4.21 0.89 11.59
CA GLY A 59 -5.21 -0.18 11.62
C GLY A 59 -6.56 0.17 10.96
N LYS A 60 -6.70 1.36 10.36
CA LYS A 60 -7.96 1.81 9.72
C LYS A 60 -7.84 1.86 8.21
N SER A 61 -8.87 1.35 7.52
CA SER A 61 -8.99 1.49 6.08
C SER A 61 -9.12 2.96 5.68
N VAL A 62 -8.32 3.38 4.72
CA VAL A 62 -8.29 4.76 4.21
C VAL A 62 -8.99 4.84 2.86
N LYS A 63 -9.79 5.88 2.66
CA LYS A 63 -10.56 6.11 1.41
C LYS A 63 -9.79 6.89 0.34
N LYS A 64 -8.49 7.13 0.56
CA LYS A 64 -7.61 7.89 -0.34
C LYS A 64 -6.70 6.93 -1.09
N MET A 65 -6.26 7.28 -2.30
CA MET A 65 -5.18 6.54 -2.96
C MET A 65 -3.86 6.77 -2.23
N ALA A 66 -3.00 5.74 -2.17
CA ALA A 66 -1.72 5.83 -1.46
C ALA A 66 -0.82 6.94 -2.00
N GLU A 67 -0.82 7.18 -3.32
CA GLU A 67 -0.09 8.28 -3.96
C GLU A 67 -0.55 9.68 -3.51
N ASN A 68 -1.75 9.78 -2.93
CA ASN A 68 -2.34 11.04 -2.51
C ASN A 68 -2.40 11.15 -0.97
N TYR A 69 -2.09 10.09 -0.22
CA TYR A 69 -2.13 10.11 1.23
C TYR A 69 -0.79 10.59 1.78
N VAL A 70 -0.71 11.87 2.15
CA VAL A 70 0.47 12.47 2.76
C VAL A 70 0.52 12.10 4.23
N LEU A 71 1.61 11.49 4.66
CA LEU A 71 1.85 11.09 6.03
C LEU A 71 2.14 12.31 6.90
N LYS A 72 1.60 12.33 8.11
CA LYS A 72 1.76 13.42 9.07
C LYS A 72 2.14 12.93 10.45
N ASN A 73 1.49 11.88 10.94
CA ASN A 73 1.66 11.39 12.31
C ASN A 73 1.25 9.92 12.49
N GLU A 74 1.12 9.21 11.38
CA GLU A 74 0.77 7.80 11.34
C GLU A 74 1.89 6.95 11.94
N LYS A 75 1.52 6.03 12.84
CA LYS A 75 2.48 5.17 13.54
C LYS A 75 2.68 3.84 12.84
N SER A 76 1.71 3.43 12.03
CA SER A 76 1.74 2.17 11.31
C SER A 76 1.03 2.26 9.97
N MET A 77 1.63 1.59 8.98
CA MET A 77 1.04 1.34 7.68
C MET A 77 1.04 -0.16 7.43
N MET A 78 -0.10 -0.71 7.02
CA MET A 78 -0.23 -2.13 6.70
C MET A 78 -0.79 -2.30 5.30
N TRP A 79 -0.12 -3.10 4.48
CA TRP A 79 -0.60 -3.50 3.17
C TRP A 79 -1.15 -4.91 3.23
N VAL A 80 -2.34 -5.10 2.69
CA VAL A 80 -3.07 -6.37 2.71
C VAL A 80 -3.46 -6.72 1.29
N TYR A 81 -3.00 -7.88 0.83
CA TYR A 81 -3.51 -8.47 -0.39
C TYR A 81 -4.84 -9.14 -0.08
N LYS A 82 -5.94 -8.61 -0.62
CA LYS A 82 -7.25 -9.24 -0.45
C LYS A 82 -7.49 -10.20 -1.60
N VAL A 83 -7.70 -11.45 -1.27
CA VAL A 83 -8.22 -12.46 -2.19
C VAL A 83 -9.68 -12.63 -1.83
N GLU A 84 -10.62 -12.39 -2.73
CA GLU A 84 -11.95 -12.95 -2.49
C GLU A 84 -11.80 -14.47 -2.59
N ALA A 85 -11.95 -15.14 -1.46
CA ALA A 85 -12.25 -16.55 -1.46
C ALA A 85 -13.71 -16.66 -1.89
N CYS A 86 -13.95 -17.02 -3.16
CA CYS A 86 -15.23 -17.61 -3.52
C CYS A 86 -15.39 -18.88 -2.67
N TYR A 87 -16.50 -18.99 -1.96
CA TYR A 87 -17.00 -20.24 -1.38
C TYR A 87 -17.95 -20.91 -2.37
#